data_AF-A0A7G8AD48-F1
#
_entry.id   AF-A0A7G8AD48-F1
#
_cell.length_a   1.000
_cell.length_b   1.000
_cell.length_c   1.000
_cell.angle_alpha   90.00
_cell.angle_beta   90.00
_cell.angle_gamma   90.00
#
_symmetry.space_group_name_H-M   'P 1'
#
loop_
_entity.id
_entity.type
_entity.pdbx_description
1 polymer ?
#
loop_
_entity_poly.entity_id
_entity_poly.type
_entity_poly.pdbx_seq_one_letter_code
_entity_poly.pdbx_strand_id
1 'polypeptide(L)' 'MNLIQKAIKAAKDKVLLKYHRVAARMYLKRATYVADQVIYTRFKVPTQALRVLREKANEHTQKAYAIRKGV' A
#
# COMPACT_ATOMS: atom_id res chain seq x y z
N MET A 1 24.25 -6.76 -18.06
CA MET A 1 23.54 -5.50 -17.74
C MET A 1 24.57 -4.46 -17.34
N ASN A 2 24.71 -3.38 -18.12
CA ASN A 2 25.72 -2.34 -17.91
C ASN A 2 25.48 -1.57 -16.60
N LEU A 3 26.54 -0.99 -16.02
CA LEU A 3 26.49 -0.21 -14.77
C LEU A 3 25.43 0.91 -14.81
N ILE A 4 25.30 1.58 -15.96
CA ILE A 4 24.29 2.63 -16.19
C ILE A 4 22.87 2.05 -16.11
N GLN A 5 22.62 0.88 -16.71
CA GLN A 5 21.31 0.21 -16.65
C GLN A 5 20.97 -0.25 -15.22
N LYS A 6 21.96 -0.69 -14.44
CA LYS A 6 21.79 -1.00 -13.02
C LYS A 6 21.40 0.25 -12.21
N ALA A 7 22.06 1.38 -12.45
CA ALA A 7 21.76 2.64 -11.77
C ALA A 7 20.34 3.15 -12.10
N ILE A 8 19.94 3.09 -13.38
CA ILE A 8 18.58 3.47 -13.82
C ILE A 8 17.53 2.56 -13.17
N LYS A 9 17.76 1.25 -13.15
CA LYS A 9 16.85 0.29 -12.50
C LYS A 9 16.71 0.60 -11.00
N ALA A 10 17.82 0.82 -10.29
CA ALA A 10 17.81 1.15 -8.87
C ALA A 10 17.05 2.46 -8.58
N ALA A 11 17.20 3.48 -9.42
CA ALA A 11 16.45 4.73 -9.29
C ALA A 11 14.94 4.51 -9.48
N LYS A 12 14.55 3.73 -10.49
CA LYS A 12 13.14 3.36 -10.74
C LYS A 12 12.55 2.58 -9.56
N ASP A 13 13.28 1.59 -9.05
CA ASP A 13 12.86 0.76 -7.92
C ASP A 13 12.69 1.62 -6.65
N LYS A 14 13.55 2.62 -6.42
CA LYS A 14 13.41 3.57 -5.31
C LYS A 14 12.11 4.38 -5.40
N VAL A 15 11.73 4.84 -6.60
CA VAL A 15 10.48 5.57 -6.82
C VAL A 15 9.28 4.67 -6.61
N LEU A 16 9.26 3.47 -7.20
CA LEU A 16 8.17 2.50 -7.02
C LEU A 16 8.02 2.08 -5.55
N LEU A 17 9.13 1.88 -4.84
CA LEU A 17 9.12 1.55 -3.42
C LEU A 17 8.43 2.63 -2.59
N LYS A 18 8.75 3.91 -2.86
CA LYS A 18 8.12 5.05 -2.19
C LYS A 18 6.63 5.10 -2.52
N TYR A 19 6.27 4.95 -3.79
CA TYR A 19 4.88 4.93 -4.24
C TYR A 19 4.06 3.87 -3.51
N HIS A 20 4.50 2.61 -3.50
CA HIS A 20 3.76 1.53 -2.86
C HIS A 20 3.64 1.70 -1.34
N ARG A 21 4.69 2.20 -0.67
CA ARG A 21 4.61 2.54 0.76
C ARG A 21 3.57 3.62 1.04
N VAL A 22 3.50 4.66 0.22
CA VAL A 22 2.50 5.73 0.35
C VAL A 22 1.10 5.18 0.08
N ALA A 23 0.92 4.40 -0.98
CA ALA A 23 -0.36 3.79 -1.32
C ALA A 23 -0.89 2.89 -0.18
N ALA A 24 -0.03 2.02 0.39
CA ALA A 24 -0.40 1.18 1.53
C ALA A 24 -0.90 2.01 2.72
N ARG A 25 -0.18 3.10 3.07
CA ARG A 25 -0.61 4.01 4.15
C ARG A 25 -1.93 4.70 3.84
N MET A 26 -2.17 5.12 2.59
CA MET A 26 -3.42 5.76 2.18
C MET A 26 -4.61 4.81 2.33
N TYR A 27 -4.47 3.55 1.92
CA TYR A 27 -5.54 2.55 2.10
C TYR A 27 -5.82 2.24 3.57
N LEU A 28 -4.78 2.15 4.41
CA LEU A 28 -4.97 1.99 5.86
C LEU A 28 -5.68 3.21 6.47
N LYS A 29 -5.26 4.43 6.12
CA LYS A 29 -5.91 5.66 6.60
C LYS A 29 -7.38 5.72 6.17
N ARG A 30 -7.68 5.30 4.93
CA ARG A 30 -9.06 5.21 4.45
C ARG A 30 -9.85 4.14 5.19
N ALA A 31 -9.24 3.00 5.53
CA ALA A 31 -9.88 1.97 6.33
C ALA A 31 -10.26 2.51 7.71
N THR A 32 -9.36 3.23 8.39
CA THR A 32 -9.66 3.89 9.67
C THR A 32 -10.82 4.87 9.53
N TYR A 33 -10.76 5.75 8.52
CA TYR A 33 -11.84 6.71 8.27
C TYR A 33 -13.20 6.04 8.03
N VAL A 34 -13.25 4.95 7.25
CA VAL A 34 -14.48 4.19 7.00
C VAL A 34 -14.96 3.49 8.26
N ALA A 35 -14.06 2.94 9.08
CA ALA A 35 -14.42 2.35 10.36
C ALA A 35 -15.09 3.39 11.26
N ASP A 36 -14.43 4.54 11.45
CA ASP A 36 -14.94 5.62 12.28
C ASP A 36 -16.31 6.09 11.76
N GLN A 37 -16.40 6.44 10.47
CA GLN A 37 -17.63 6.97 9.89
C GLN A 37 -18.81 6.00 10.06
N VAL A 38 -18.64 4.71 9.77
CA VAL A 38 -19.74 3.75 9.83
C VAL A 38 -20.09 3.36 11.28
N ILE A 39 -19.09 3.30 12.17
CA ILE A 39 -19.35 3.08 13.60
C ILE A 39 -20.19 4.24 14.16
N TYR A 40 -19.82 5.48 13.88
CA TYR A 40 -20.54 6.66 14.37
C TYR A 40 -21.91 6.86 13.71
N THR A 41 -22.07 6.50 12.43
CA THR A 41 -23.33 6.78 11.71
C THR A 41 -24.33 5.63 11.72
N ARG A 42 -23.86 4.39 11.80
CA ARG A 42 -24.70 3.18 11.66
C ARG A 42 -24.61 2.23 12.84
N PHE A 43 -23.78 2.53 13.85
CA PHE A 43 -23.51 1.66 15.00
C PHE A 43 -23.18 0.21 14.59
N LYS A 44 -22.49 0.05 13.45
CA LYS A 44 -22.11 -1.24 12.86
C LYS A 44 -20.66 -1.19 12.37
N VAL A 45 -19.98 -2.33 12.38
CA VAL A 45 -18.63 -2.45 11.82
C VAL A 45 -18.72 -2.79 10.33
N PRO A 46 -18.17 -1.97 9.40
CA PRO A 46 -18.22 -2.23 7.96
C PRO A 46 -17.18 -3.28 7.53
N THR A 47 -17.32 -4.51 8.02
CA THR A 47 -16.36 -5.61 7.86
C THR A 47 -15.91 -5.83 6.42
N GLN A 48 -16.84 -5.87 5.46
CA GLN A 48 -16.50 -6.08 4.04
C GLN A 48 -15.66 -4.94 3.45
N ALA A 49 -16.06 -3.68 3.69
CA ALA A 49 -15.33 -2.52 3.17
C ALA A 49 -13.94 -2.40 3.79
N LEU A 50 -13.82 -2.68 5.09
CA LEU A 50 -12.53 -2.70 5.79
C LEU A 50 -11.62 -3.80 5.25
N ARG A 51 -12.18 -4.99 4.97
CA ARG A 51 -11.43 -6.10 4.39
C ARG A 51 -10.82 -5.71 3.04
N VAL A 52 -11.61 -5.15 2.13
CA VAL A 52 -11.14 -4.72 0.81
C VAL A 52 -10.03 -3.66 0.92
N LEU A 53 -10.18 -2.68 1.81
CA LEU A 53 -9.16 -1.63 1.99
C LEU A 53 -7.86 -2.19 2.59
N ARG A 54 -7.97 -3.13 3.54
CA ARG A 54 -6.81 -3.81 4.13
C ARG A 54 -6.11 -4.73 3.14
N GLU A 55 -6.85 -5.44 2.28
CA GLU A 55 -6.31 -6.26 1.20
C GLU A 55 -5.48 -5.41 0.23
N LYS A 56 -6.01 -4.25 -0.22
CA LYS A 56 -5.25 -3.31 -1.08
C LYS A 56 -4.00 -2.76 -0.38
N ALA A 57 -4.09 -2.46 0.91
CA ALA A 57 -2.93 -2.04 1.69
C ALA A 57 -1.85 -3.14 1.76
N ASN A 58 -2.27 -4.39 1.96
CA ASN A 58 -1.39 -5.56 1.99
C ASN A 58 -0.73 -5.79 0.63
N GLU A 59 -1.49 -5.71 -0.46
CA GLU A 59 -0.96 -5.87 -1.82
C GLU A 59 0.17 -4.87 -2.10
N HIS A 60 -0.04 -3.59 -1.78
CA HIS A 60 1.00 -2.57 -1.91
C HIS A 60 2.19 -2.81 -0.98
N THR A 61 1.95 -3.33 0.23
CA THR A 61 3.03 -3.68 1.16
C THR A 61 3.88 -4.83 0.62
N GLN A 62 3.25 -5.86 0.05
CA GLN A 62 3.94 -6.99 -0.59
C GLN A 62 4.74 -6.53 -1.81
N LYS A 63 4.17 -5.67 -2.66
CA LYS A 63 4.89 -5.09 -3.81
C LYS A 63 6.11 -4.27 -3.37
N ALA A 64 5.96 -3.44 -2.34
CA ALA A 64 7.07 -2.70 -1.74
C ALA A 64 8.15 -3.64 -1.18
N TYR A 65 7.75 -4.76 -0.58
CA TYR A 65 8.68 -5.75 -0.05
C TYR A 65 9.44 -6.49 -1.15
N ALA A 66 8.76 -6.89 -2.23
CA ALA A 66 9.37 -7.53 -3.39
C ALA A 66 10.45 -6.63 -4.02
N ILE A 67 10.12 -5.35 -4.27
CA ILE A 67 11.07 -4.35 -4.79
C ILE A 67 12.28 -4.18 -3.86
N ARG A 68 12.06 -4.14 -2.54
CA ARG A 68 13.15 -4.01 -1.56
C ARG A 68 14.06 -5.24 -1.55
N LYS A 69 13.50 -6.44 -1.75
CA LYS A 69 14.27 -7.69 -1.84
C LYS A 69 14.87 -7.95 -3.23
N GLY A 70 14.47 -7.17 -4.24
CA GLY A 70 14.87 -7.39 -5.63
C GLY A 70 14.27 -8.64 -6.25
N VAL A 71 13.11 -9.09 -5.76
CA VAL A 71 12.31 -10.22 -6.27
C VAL A 71 11.34 -9.74 -7.33
#